data_AF-A0A1V5LHA4-F1
#
_entry.id   AF-A0A1V5LHA4-F1
#
_cell.length_a   1.000
_cell.length_b   1.000
_cell.length_c   1.000
_cell.angle_alpha   90.00
_cell.angle_beta   90.00
_cell.angle_gamma   90.00
#
_symmetry.space_group_name_H-M   'P 1'
#
loop_
_entity.id
_entity.type
_entity.pdbx_description
1 polymer ?
#
loop_
_entity_poly.entity_id
_entity_poly.type
_entity_poly.pdbx_seq_one_letter_code
_entity_poly.pdbx_strand_id
1 'polypeptide(L)'
;MEVLNDKEKLEIKTSPVRKRPGLWYGVLAVVLIAAIVLAVGYFRSEKKPVAGADGAAAKPDAGSEKAVISVRLLPVQVRPVNMKLLVSGTVWSWDHLTLGSEVGGLKVDGIFVEEGDRVRKGQVLATLQSSILKA
;
A
#
# COMPACT_ATOMS: atom_id res chain seq x y z
N MET A 1 -5.90 27.26 21.94
CA MET A 1 -5.02 26.18 21.44
C MET A 1 -5.82 24.88 21.50
N GLU A 2 -7.05 24.91 20.99
CA GLU A 2 -7.40 24.80 19.56
C GLU A 2 -7.01 23.43 19.02
N VAL A 3 -8.00 22.56 19.13
CA VAL A 3 -8.11 21.22 18.61
C VAL A 3 -8.04 21.27 17.08
N LEU A 4 -6.85 21.09 16.50
CA LEU A 4 -6.66 20.71 15.10
C LEU A 4 -6.55 19.18 15.07
N ASN A 5 -7.63 18.40 15.25
CA ASN A 5 -8.66 18.14 14.24
C ASN A 5 -8.26 18.41 12.79
N ASP A 6 -7.53 17.44 12.23
CA ASP A 6 -7.65 16.96 10.84
C ASP A 6 -6.59 15.85 10.66
N LYS A 7 -6.81 14.56 10.96
CA LYS A 7 -7.86 13.63 10.50
C LYS A 7 -8.14 13.60 8.99
N GLU A 8 -7.74 14.60 8.20
CA GLU A 8 -8.01 14.61 6.75
C GLU A 8 -6.85 14.21 5.83
N LYS A 9 -5.59 14.19 6.29
CA LYS A 9 -4.48 13.95 5.34
C LYS A 9 -4.06 12.49 5.13
N LEU A 10 -4.91 11.53 5.45
CA LEU A 10 -4.70 10.11 5.09
C LEU A 10 -5.92 9.53 4.39
N GLU A 11 -6.56 10.32 3.52
CA GLU A 11 -7.29 9.76 2.39
C GLU A 11 -6.29 9.05 1.47
N ILE A 12 -6.10 7.76 1.72
CA ILE A 12 -5.51 6.86 0.75
C ILE A 12 -6.51 6.81 -0.42
N LYS A 13 -6.21 7.60 -1.45
CA LYS A 13 -6.92 7.65 -2.73
C LYS A 13 -6.80 6.29 -3.44
N THR A 14 -7.55 5.29 -2.97
CA THR A 14 -7.74 4.04 -3.68
C THR A 14 -8.95 4.22 -4.60
N SER A 15 -8.64 4.45 -5.88
CA SER A 15 -9.64 4.31 -6.93
C SER A 15 -8.94 3.94 -8.22
N PRO A 16 -8.89 2.65 -8.59
CA PRO A 16 -9.08 2.25 -9.95
C PRO A 16 -10.56 1.94 -10.12
N VAL A 17 -11.38 2.96 -10.45
CA VAL A 17 -12.69 2.69 -11.04
C VAL A 17 -12.43 2.10 -12.42
N ARG A 18 -12.33 0.78 -12.47
CA ARG A 18 -12.28 -0.03 -13.69
C ARG A 18 -13.54 0.30 -14.49
N LYS A 19 -13.40 1.15 -15.52
CA LYS A 19 -14.50 1.43 -16.47
C LYS A 19 -14.97 0.08 -17.01
N ARG A 20 -16.19 -0.30 -16.63
CA ARG A 20 -16.85 -1.51 -17.08
C ARG A 20 -17.07 -1.37 -18.60
N PRO A 21 -16.42 -2.16 -19.46
CA PRO A 21 -16.53 -1.98 -20.91
C PRO A 21 -17.93 -2.32 -21.45
N GLY A 22 -18.84 -2.85 -20.62
CA GLY A 22 -20.21 -3.20 -20.98
C GLY A 22 -21.10 -2.03 -21.43
N LEU A 23 -20.78 -0.78 -21.06
CA LEU A 23 -21.60 0.37 -21.49
C LEU A 23 -21.31 0.76 -22.95
N TRP A 24 -20.07 0.63 -23.41
CA TRP A 24 -19.73 0.85 -24.82
C TRP A 24 -20.27 -0.28 -25.69
N TYR A 25 -20.24 -1.53 -25.23
CA TYR A 25 -20.88 -2.64 -25.94
C TYR A 25 -22.39 -2.44 -26.11
N GLY A 26 -23.07 -1.81 -25.14
CA GLY A 26 -24.48 -1.42 -25.28
C GLY A 26 -24.72 -0.40 -26.40
N VAL A 27 -23.89 0.64 -26.48
CA VAL A 27 -23.98 1.65 -27.56
C VAL A 27 -23.58 1.04 -28.92
N LEU A 28 -22.54 0.20 -28.95
CA LEU A 28 -22.11 -0.51 -30.15
C LEU A 28 -23.21 -1.46 -30.64
N ALA A 29 -23.87 -2.21 -29.74
CA ALA A 29 -24.97 -3.09 -30.10
C ALA A 29 -26.17 -2.32 -30.67
N VAL A 30 -26.53 -1.16 -30.10
CA VAL A 30 -27.62 -0.33 -30.63
C VAL A 30 -27.30 0.24 -32.00
N VAL A 31 -26.06 0.72 -32.22
CA VAL A 31 -25.61 1.20 -33.53
C VAL A 31 -25.56 0.07 -34.56
N LEU A 32 -25.11 -1.12 -34.17
CA LEU A 32 -25.04 -2.29 -35.05
C LEU A 32 -26.44 -2.79 -35.41
N ILE A 33 -27.39 -2.78 -34.47
CA ILE A 33 -28.80 -3.11 -34.72
C ILE A 33 -29.45 -2.05 -35.63
N ALA A 34 -29.22 -0.76 -35.39
CA ALA A 34 -29.74 0.31 -36.26
C ALA A 34 -29.17 0.23 -37.69
N ALA A 35 -27.88 -0.10 -37.82
CA ALA A 35 -27.23 -0.32 -39.11
C ALA A 35 -27.77 -1.57 -39.82
N ILE A 36 -28.04 -2.66 -39.10
CA ILE A 36 -28.66 -3.87 -39.67
C ILE A 36 -30.10 -3.58 -40.11
N VAL A 37 -30.88 -2.81 -39.34
CA VAL A 37 -32.26 -2.46 -39.71
C VAL A 37 -32.29 -1.55 -40.95
N LEU A 38 -31.37 -0.58 -41.04
CA LEU A 38 -31.21 0.25 -42.23
C LEU A 38 -30.71 -0.56 -43.43
N ALA A 39 -29.76 -1.48 -43.23
CA ALA A 39 -29.24 -2.34 -44.28
C ALA A 39 -30.28 -3.35 -44.79
N VAL A 40 -31.07 -3.98 -43.90
CA VAL A 40 -32.17 -4.88 -44.26
C VAL A 40 -33.30 -4.10 -44.94
N GLY A 41 -33.59 -2.87 -44.51
CA GLY A 41 -34.54 -1.98 -45.17
C GLY A 41 -34.11 -1.61 -46.60
N TYR A 42 -32.81 -1.38 -46.82
CA TYR A 42 -32.24 -1.16 -48.14
C TYR A 42 -32.18 -2.43 -49.00
N PHE A 43 -31.80 -3.58 -48.41
CA PHE A 43 -31.66 -4.86 -49.13
C PHE A 43 -33.00 -5.49 -49.53
N ARG A 44 -34.11 -5.11 -48.89
CA ARG A 44 -35.44 -5.63 -49.24
C ARG A 44 -36.03 -4.99 -50.51
N SER A 45 -35.39 -3.94 -51.04
CA SER A 45 -35.77 -3.29 -52.31
C SER A 45 -35.12 -3.89 -53.56
N GLU A 46 -34.17 -4.83 -53.44
CA GLU A 46 -33.53 -5.47 -54.60
C GLU A 46 -33.58 -7.02 -54.51
N LYS A 47 -34.22 -7.62 -55.52
CA LYS A 47 -34.47 -9.06 -55.79
C LYS A 47 -33.15 -9.85 -55.88
N LYS A 48 -32.99 -11.19 -55.82
CA LYS A 48 -33.76 -12.47 -55.85
C LYS A 48 -32.71 -13.63 -55.57
N PRO A 49 -33.08 -14.93 -55.45
CA PRO A 49 -32.35 -15.95 -54.68
C PRO A 49 -31.28 -16.82 -55.41
N VAL A 50 -30.37 -17.33 -54.56
CA VAL A 50 -29.48 -18.52 -54.51
C VAL A 50 -29.33 -19.53 -55.68
N ALA A 51 -28.06 -19.91 -55.93
CA ALA A 51 -27.50 -21.22 -56.33
C ALA A 51 -25.96 -21.10 -56.16
N GLY A 52 -25.13 -21.94 -55.54
CA GLY A 52 -25.17 -23.37 -55.22
C GLY A 52 -24.21 -24.13 -56.17
N ALA A 53 -22.99 -24.50 -55.72
CA ALA A 53 -22.20 -25.67 -56.19
C ALA A 53 -20.79 -25.77 -55.56
N ASP A 54 -20.42 -27.01 -55.26
CA ASP A 54 -19.38 -27.57 -54.37
C ASP A 54 -17.93 -27.62 -54.90
N GLY A 55 -16.98 -27.93 -53.99
CA GLY A 55 -15.64 -28.42 -54.35
C GLY A 55 -14.68 -28.60 -53.17
N ALA A 56 -14.77 -29.74 -52.48
CA ALA A 56 -13.92 -30.12 -51.34
C ALA A 56 -12.63 -30.84 -51.75
N ALA A 57 -11.54 -30.62 -50.99
CA ALA A 57 -10.50 -31.63 -50.73
C ALA A 57 -9.67 -31.24 -49.49
N ALA A 58 -10.02 -31.77 -48.31
CA ALA A 58 -9.17 -31.73 -47.11
C ALA A 58 -8.57 -33.12 -46.88
N LYS A 59 -7.24 -33.17 -46.73
CA LYS A 59 -6.44 -34.37 -46.48
C LYS A 59 -6.44 -34.66 -44.96
N PRO A 60 -6.49 -35.92 -44.50
CA PRO A 60 -6.50 -36.20 -43.06
C PRO A 60 -5.08 -36.13 -42.50
N ASP A 61 -4.85 -35.21 -41.57
CA ASP A 61 -3.62 -35.18 -40.76
C ASP A 61 -3.65 -36.29 -39.71
N ALA A 62 -2.62 -37.12 -39.74
CA ALA A 62 -2.39 -38.19 -38.77
C ALA A 62 -2.25 -37.61 -37.36
N GLY A 63 -3.08 -38.12 -36.44
CA GLY A 63 -3.12 -37.70 -35.05
C GLY A 63 -1.77 -37.88 -34.36
N SER A 64 -1.21 -36.77 -33.88
CA SER A 64 -0.19 -36.80 -32.85
C SER A 64 -0.87 -37.12 -31.51
N GLU A 65 -0.52 -38.26 -30.93
CA GLU A 65 -1.02 -38.69 -29.63
C GLU A 65 -0.45 -37.75 -28.56
N LYS A 66 -1.27 -36.75 -28.18
CA LYS A 66 -0.87 -35.66 -27.31
C LYS A 66 -0.84 -36.17 -25.88
N ALA A 67 0.35 -36.37 -25.30
CA ALA A 67 0.50 -36.72 -23.89
C ALA A 67 -0.16 -35.64 -23.01
N VAL A 68 -1.16 -36.04 -22.21
CA VAL A 68 -1.93 -35.12 -21.36
C VAL A 68 -1.52 -35.31 -19.90
N ILE A 69 -0.96 -34.27 -19.30
CA ILE A 69 -0.67 -34.20 -17.86
C ILE A 69 -1.84 -33.48 -17.18
N SER A 70 -2.50 -34.17 -16.25
CA SER A 70 -3.59 -33.59 -15.47
C SER A 70 -3.05 -32.64 -14.39
N VAL A 71 -3.53 -31.40 -14.37
CA VAL A 71 -3.23 -30.42 -13.32
C VAL A 71 -4.49 -30.10 -12.51
N ARG A 72 -4.32 -29.84 -11.22
CA ARG A 72 -5.41 -29.45 -10.31
C ARG A 72 -5.25 -27.99 -9.95
N LEU A 73 -6.31 -27.21 -10.17
CA LEU A 73 -6.35 -25.80 -9.83
C LEU A 73 -7.04 -25.60 -8.48
N LEU A 74 -6.55 -24.62 -7.71
CA LEU A 74 -7.24 -24.08 -6.54
C LEU A 74 -7.46 -22.58 -6.73
N PRO A 75 -8.58 -22.04 -6.22
CA PRO A 75 -8.82 -20.60 -6.26
C PRO A 75 -7.83 -19.88 -5.33
N VAL A 76 -7.19 -18.84 -5.85
CA VAL A 76 -6.29 -18.00 -5.06
C VAL A 76 -7.11 -17.19 -4.06
N GLN A 77 -6.76 -17.27 -2.78
CA GLN A 77 -7.37 -16.48 -1.71
C GLN A 77 -6.37 -15.47 -1.19
N VAL A 78 -6.72 -14.18 -1.28
CA VAL A 78 -5.95 -13.11 -0.66
C VAL A 78 -6.36 -13.01 0.80
N ARG A 79 -5.45 -13.34 1.71
CA ARG A 79 -5.62 -13.15 3.15
C ARG A 79 -4.55 -12.23 3.70
N PRO A 80 -4.85 -11.38 4.69
CA PRO A 80 -3.80 -10.71 5.45
C PRO A 80 -2.96 -11.76 6.18
N VAL A 81 -1.65 -11.65 6.06
CA VAL A 81 -0.69 -12.48 6.80
C VAL A 81 -0.02 -11.59 7.82
N ASN A 82 -0.27 -11.86 9.10
CA ASN A 82 0.38 -11.15 10.19
C ASN A 82 1.71 -11.84 10.49
N MET A 83 2.80 -11.31 9.95
CA MET A 83 4.16 -11.74 10.31
C MET A 83 4.68 -10.86 11.45
N LYS A 84 5.19 -11.49 12.51
CA LYS A 84 5.90 -10.81 13.59
C LYS A 84 7.38 -11.12 13.47
N LEU A 85 8.22 -10.09 13.52
CA LEU A 85 9.66 -10.24 13.60
C LEU A 85 10.10 -9.97 15.04
N LEU A 86 10.77 -10.93 15.67
CA LEU A 86 11.40 -10.71 16.96
C LEU A 86 12.76 -10.04 16.74
N VAL A 87 12.92 -8.85 17.29
CA VAL A 87 14.16 -8.08 17.23
C VAL A 87 14.56 -7.70 18.66
N SER A 88 15.83 -7.86 18.98
CA SER A 88 16.42 -7.35 20.22
C SER A 88 17.17 -6.05 19.94
N GLY A 89 17.01 -5.06 20.81
CA GLY A 89 17.73 -3.79 20.74
C GLY A 89 17.72 -3.08 22.09
N THR A 90 18.62 -2.13 22.25
CA THR A 90 18.71 -1.30 23.47
C THR A 90 17.93 -0.01 23.27
N VAL A 91 17.27 0.46 24.33
CA VAL A 91 16.57 1.75 24.34
C VAL A 91 17.52 2.84 24.87
N TRP A 92 17.57 3.98 24.18
CA TRP A 92 18.35 5.15 24.56
C TRP A 92 17.46 6.39 24.62
N SER A 93 17.84 7.38 25.44
CA SER A 93 17.16 8.68 25.45
C SER A 93 17.44 9.42 24.14
N TRP A 94 16.43 10.10 23.60
CA TRP A 94 16.58 10.98 22.43
C TRP A 94 17.46 12.21 22.74
N ASP A 95 17.52 12.60 24.01
CA ASP A 95 18.38 13.66 24.52
C ASP A 95 18.98 13.21 25.85
N HIS A 96 20.30 13.00 25.85
CA HIS A 96 21.04 12.60 27.02
C HIS A 96 21.97 13.75 27.43
N LEU A 97 21.74 14.28 28.62
CA LEU A 97 22.55 15.36 29.17
C LEU A 97 23.44 14.82 30.28
N THR A 98 24.75 14.90 30.07
CA THR A 98 25.74 14.64 31.11
C THR A 98 25.97 15.93 31.90
N LEU A 99 25.83 15.87 33.22
CA LEU A 99 26.11 16.99 34.12
C LEU A 99 27.50 16.81 34.73
N GLY A 100 28.33 17.85 34.63
CA GLY A 100 29.66 17.91 35.22
C GLY A 100 29.83 19.15 36.10
N SER A 101 30.80 19.11 37.01
CA SER A 101 31.18 20.30 37.79
C SER A 101 32.10 21.19 36.97
N GLU A 102 31.90 22.51 37.05
CA GLU A 102 32.79 23.49 36.42
C GLU A 102 34.22 23.43 36.99
N VAL A 103 34.35 23.19 38.30
CA VAL A 103 35.64 23.11 38.99
C VAL A 103 35.86 21.69 39.51
N GLY A 104 36.91 21.04 39.02
CA GLY A 104 37.35 19.73 39.51
C GLY A 104 38.14 19.83 40.83
N GLY A 105 38.22 18.72 41.57
CA GLY A 105 39.05 18.61 42.77
C GLY A 105 38.43 19.17 44.05
N LEU A 106 37.21 19.72 44.01
CA LEU A 106 36.46 20.11 45.20
C LEU A 106 35.68 18.92 45.75
N LYS A 107 35.62 18.83 47.09
CA LYS A 107 34.84 17.79 47.78
C LYS A 107 33.34 18.08 47.66
N VAL A 108 32.52 17.04 47.50
CA VAL A 108 31.05 17.13 47.55
C VAL A 108 30.61 17.39 49.00
N ASP A 109 29.85 18.46 49.20
CA ASP A 109 29.28 18.85 50.49
C ASP A 109 27.91 18.20 50.72
N GLY A 110 27.11 18.08 49.66
CA GLY A 110 25.81 17.44 49.70
C GLY A 110 25.22 17.17 48.32
N ILE A 111 24.29 16.22 48.26
CA ILE A 111 23.52 15.82 47.08
C ILE A 111 22.04 15.98 47.44
N PHE A 112 21.26 16.63 46.59
CA PHE A 112 19.87 17.03 46.86
C PHE A 112 18.83 16.33 46.00
N VAL A 113 19.24 15.35 45.18
CA VAL A 113 18.37 14.63 44.24
C VAL A 113 18.71 13.15 44.20
N GLU A 114 17.71 12.32 43.98
CA GLU A 114 17.86 10.86 43.83
C GLU A 114 17.55 10.38 42.41
N GLU A 115 17.87 9.11 42.16
CA GLU A 115 17.61 8.46 40.88
C GLU A 115 16.10 8.44 40.58
N GLY A 116 15.71 8.99 39.43
CA GLY A 116 14.30 9.07 39.00
C GLY A 116 13.58 10.37 39.36
N ASP A 117 14.19 11.25 40.16
CA ASP A 117 13.62 12.56 40.48
C ASP A 117 13.53 13.47 39.26
N ARG A 118 12.43 14.22 39.17
CA ARG A 118 12.26 15.24 38.13
C ARG A 118 12.87 16.56 38.59
N VAL A 119 13.80 17.08 37.79
CA VAL A 119 14.50 18.32 38.07
C VAL A 119 14.12 19.43 37.09
N ARG A 120 14.29 20.69 37.50
CA ARG A 120 14.06 21.87 36.66
C ARG A 120 15.37 22.56 36.33
N LYS A 121 15.37 23.34 35.24
CA LYS A 121 16.52 24.17 34.86
C LYS A 121 16.86 25.13 36.01
N GLY A 122 18.13 25.14 36.41
CA GLY A 122 18.65 25.99 37.49
C GLY A 122 18.44 25.45 38.91
N GLN A 123 17.87 24.27 39.06
CA GLN A 123 17.77 23.60 40.36
C GLN A 123 19.16 23.15 40.83
N VAL A 124 19.45 23.34 42.12
CA VAL A 124 20.69 22.86 42.74
C VAL A 124 20.59 21.34 42.93
N LEU A 125 21.53 20.61 42.34
CA LEU A 125 21.57 19.13 42.40
C LEU A 125 22.60 18.64 43.42
N ALA A 126 23.75 19.31 43.50
CA ALA A 126 24.81 19.04 44.46
C ALA A 126 25.53 20.34 44.82
N THR A 127 26.08 20.42 46.02
CA THR A 127 26.93 21.52 46.46
C THR A 127 28.35 21.02 46.65
N LEU A 128 29.33 21.80 46.18
CA LEU A 128 30.76 21.52 46.32
C LEU A 128 31.37 22.48 47.34
N GLN A 129 32.34 21.99 48.11
CA GLN A 129 33.02 22.78 49.13
C GLN A 129 33.91 23.85 48.51
N SER A 130 33.65 25.12 48.82
CA SER A 130 34.35 26.28 48.24
C SER A 130 35.52 26.80 49.08
N SER A 131 35.96 26.08 50.12
CA SER A 131 36.95 26.58 51.09
C SER A 131 38.30 26.89 50.44
N ILE A 132 38.73 26.06 49.48
CA ILE A 132 40.01 26.21 48.77
C ILE A 132 39.99 27.39 47.78
N LEU A 133 38.81 27.78 47.26
CA LEU A 133 38.68 28.87 46.28
C LEU A 133 38.54 30.26 46.91
N LYS A 134 38.27 30.33 48.21
CA LYS A 134 38.01 31.59 48.94
C LYS A 134 39.23 32.10 49.72
N ALA A 135 40.36 31.38 49.68
CA ALA A 135 41.63 31.75 50.29
C ALA A 135 42.49 32.53 49.29
#